data_AF-A0A0T5Z1B3-F1
#
_entry.id   AF-A0A0T5Z1B3-F1
#
_cell.length_a   1.000
_cell.length_b   1.000
_cell.length_c   1.000
_cell.angle_alpha   90.00
_cell.angle_beta   90.00
_cell.angle_gamma   90.00
#
_symmetry.space_group_name_H-M   'P 1'
#
loop_
_entity.id
_entity.type
_entity.pdbx_description
1 polymer ?
#
loop_
_entity_poly.entity_id
_entity_poly.type
_entity_poly.pdbx_seq_one_letter_code
_entity_poly.pdbx_strand_id
1 'polypeptide(L)'
;MIADLQQSAHGQAARLMPFIVAMVNGMSPFIFALIIITPLGVAHQYPWLISYPLETAATVAFILIFFLGVFIGKISGGFWLWAGLRALLIALITSLLIYVVGLV
;
A
#
# COMPACT_ATOMS: atom_id res chain seq x y z
N MET A 1 38.16 -15.00 15.45
CA MET A 1 37.74 -13.68 15.95
C MET A 1 36.91 -13.03 14.86
N ILE A 2 35.61 -12.84 15.08
CA ILE A 2 34.78 -12.03 14.17
C ILE A 2 35.24 -10.59 14.41
N ALA A 3 35.79 -9.93 13.40
CA ALA A 3 36.22 -8.54 13.52
C ALA A 3 35.01 -7.68 13.89
N ASP A 4 35.15 -6.82 14.90
CA ASP A 4 34.12 -5.87 15.28
C ASP A 4 34.00 -4.81 14.18
N LEU A 5 32.93 -4.92 13.39
CA LEU A 5 32.64 -4.02 12.27
C LEU A 5 31.71 -2.87 12.68
N GLN A 6 31.47 -2.63 13.98
CA GLN A 6 30.49 -1.63 14.44
C GLN A 6 30.77 -0.19 13.97
N GLN A 7 32.03 0.15 13.72
CA GLN A 7 32.46 1.46 13.19
C GLN A 7 32.43 1.52 11.66
N SER A 8 32.32 0.37 10.98
CA SER A 8 32.23 0.33 9.51
C SER A 8 30.88 0.87 9.03
N ALA A 9 30.83 1.34 7.78
CA ALA A 9 29.58 1.75 7.13
C ALA A 9 28.53 0.63 7.16
N HIS A 10 28.93 -0.64 7.01
CA HIS A 10 28.04 -1.79 7.09
C HIS A 10 27.49 -2.04 8.51
N GLY A 11 28.30 -1.82 9.55
CA GLY A 11 27.89 -1.94 10.95
C GLY A 11 26.92 -0.83 11.39
N GLN A 12 27.08 0.38 10.86
CA GLN A 12 26.13 1.48 11.09
C GLN A 12 24.82 1.25 10.33
N ALA A 13 24.88 0.81 9.06
CA ALA A 13 23.71 0.47 8.27
C ALA A 13 22.87 -0.65 8.91
N ALA A 14 23.52 -1.67 9.48
CA ALA A 14 22.85 -2.79 10.14
C ALA A 14 21.98 -2.37 11.35
N ARG A 15 22.30 -1.25 12.02
CA ARG A 15 21.50 -0.72 13.14
C ARG A 15 20.38 0.22 12.69
N LEU A 16 20.62 1.02 11.65
CA LEU A 16 19.66 2.03 11.19
C LEU A 16 18.60 1.46 10.26
N MET A 17 18.97 0.53 9.36
CA MET A 17 18.03 0.01 8.35
C MET A 17 16.77 -0.64 8.93
N PRO A 18 16.83 -1.43 10.02
CA PRO A 18 15.61 -2.01 10.60
C PRO A 18 14.61 -0.94 11.05
N PHE A 19 15.08 0.17 11.62
CA PHE A 19 14.22 1.27 12.06
C PHE A 19 13.58 1.99 10.86
N ILE A 20 14.37 2.28 9.82
CA ILE A 20 13.85 2.89 8.59
C ILE A 20 12.80 2.00 7.93
N VAL A 21 13.08 0.70 7.80
CA VAL A 21 12.16 -0.27 7.19
C VAL A 21 10.86 -0.35 8.00
N ALA A 22 10.94 -0.40 9.33
CA ALA A 22 9.75 -0.40 10.19
C ALA A 22 8.92 0.88 10.03
N MET A 23 9.58 2.04 9.99
CA MET A 23 8.92 3.33 9.80
C MET A 23 8.21 3.40 8.44
N VAL A 24 8.89 3.04 7.35
CA VAL A 24 8.32 3.05 6.00
C VAL A 24 7.17 2.04 5.88
N ASN A 25 7.33 0.83 6.45
CA ASN A 25 6.28 -0.20 6.42
C ASN A 25 5.05 0.17 7.25
N GLY A 26 5.19 0.99 8.30
CA GLY A 26 4.05 1.51 9.06
C GLY A 26 3.40 2.72 8.39
N MET A 27 4.20 3.68 7.94
CA MET A 27 3.71 4.94 7.38
C MET A 27 3.07 4.76 6.00
N SER A 28 3.60 3.88 5.14
CA SER A 28 3.09 3.74 3.78
C SER A 28 1.63 3.26 3.76
N PRO A 29 1.25 2.17 4.45
CA PRO A 29 -0.15 1.76 4.55
C PRO A 29 -1.04 2.79 5.23
N PHE A 30 -0.54 3.50 6.25
CA PHE A 30 -1.29 4.55 6.94
C PHE A 30 -1.65 5.71 5.99
N ILE A 31 -0.68 6.21 5.23
CA ILE A 31 -0.92 7.28 4.25
C ILE A 31 -1.89 6.82 3.17
N PHE A 32 -1.71 5.60 2.64
CA PHE A 32 -2.66 5.06 1.66
C PHE A 32 -4.07 4.93 2.22
N ALA A 33 -4.23 4.48 3.47
CA ALA A 33 -5.54 4.38 4.11
C ALA A 33 -6.21 5.76 4.25
N LEU A 34 -5.46 6.81 4.62
CA LEU A 34 -6.00 8.18 4.68
C LEU A 34 -6.49 8.67 3.31
N ILE A 35 -5.72 8.41 2.25
CA ILE A 35 -6.11 8.77 0.88
C ILE A 35 -7.39 8.00 0.47
N ILE A 36 -7.45 6.70 0.76
CA ILE A 36 -8.61 5.85 0.43
C ILE A 36 -9.87 6.27 1.19
N ILE A 37 -9.75 6.69 2.46
CA ILE A 37 -10.89 7.10 3.29
C ILE A 37 -11.36 8.52 2.97
N THR A 38 -10.52 9.36 2.35
CA THR A 38 -10.84 10.77 2.05
C THR A 38 -12.18 10.95 1.31
N PRO A 39 -12.51 10.21 0.24
CA PRO A 39 -13.81 10.31 -0.43
C PRO A 39 -15.00 10.03 0.50
N LEU A 40 -14.84 9.12 1.47
CA LEU A 40 -15.89 8.81 2.45
C LEU A 40 -16.11 9.98 3.41
N GLY A 41 -15.02 10.56 3.93
CA GLY A 41 -15.09 11.74 4.80
C GLY A 41 -15.68 12.96 4.09
N VAL A 42 -15.32 13.16 2.82
CA VAL A 42 -15.88 14.22 1.97
C VAL A 42 -17.37 13.99 1.74
N ALA A 43 -17.80 12.79 1.39
CA ALA A 43 -19.22 12.48 1.21
C ALA A 43 -20.04 12.64 2.50
N HIS A 44 -19.45 12.30 3.65
CA HIS A 44 -20.09 12.50 4.94
C HIS A 44 -20.34 14.00 5.24
N GLN A 45 -19.38 14.87 4.90
CA GLN A 45 -19.51 16.31 5.14
C GLN A 45 -20.30 17.06 4.04
N TYR A 46 -20.18 16.60 2.80
CA TYR A 46 -20.76 17.21 1.59
C TYR A 46 -21.39 16.14 0.68
N PRO A 47 -22.59 15.63 1.02
CA PRO A 47 -23.20 14.48 0.33
C PRO A 47 -23.49 14.70 -1.16
N TRP A 48 -23.64 15.96 -1.59
CA TRP A 48 -23.89 16.29 -3.00
C TRP A 48 -22.64 16.21 -3.89
N LEU A 49 -21.44 16.15 -3.32
CA LEU A 49 -20.20 16.15 -4.09
C LEU A 49 -19.82 14.76 -4.61
N ILE A 50 -20.20 13.71 -3.87
CA ILE A 50 -19.85 12.31 -4.19
C ILE A 50 -21.10 11.44 -4.03
N SER A 51 -21.72 11.08 -5.16
CA SER A 51 -22.96 10.29 -5.18
C SER A 51 -22.77 8.82 -4.79
N TYR A 52 -21.56 8.28 -5.01
CA TYR A 52 -21.22 6.86 -4.78
C TYR A 52 -19.94 6.74 -3.94
N PRO A 53 -20.00 7.02 -2.62
CA PRO A 53 -18.80 7.20 -1.80
C PRO A 53 -17.94 5.95 -1.69
N LEU A 54 -18.57 4.78 -1.52
CA LEU A 54 -17.89 3.51 -1.35
C LEU A 54 -17.18 3.08 -2.63
N GLU A 55 -17.86 3.19 -3.77
CA GLU A 55 -17.35 2.88 -5.09
C GLU A 55 -16.22 3.82 -5.49
N THR A 56 -16.33 5.10 -5.10
CA THR A 56 -15.27 6.10 -5.31
C THR A 56 -14.03 5.74 -4.48
N ALA A 57 -14.19 5.42 -3.20
CA ALA A 57 -13.09 4.99 -2.33
C ALA A 57 -12.44 3.68 -2.82
N ALA A 58 -13.24 2.70 -3.25
CA ALA A 58 -12.76 1.45 -3.84
C ALA A 58 -11.96 1.70 -5.13
N THR A 59 -12.44 2.60 -5.99
CA THR A 59 -11.75 3.02 -7.21
C THR A 59 -10.37 3.62 -6.88
N VAL A 60 -10.31 4.52 -5.89
CA VAL A 60 -9.04 5.10 -5.41
C VAL A 60 -8.11 4.00 -4.90
N ALA A 61 -8.62 3.05 -4.10
CA ALA A 61 -7.83 1.93 -3.60
C ALA A 61 -7.25 1.07 -4.73
N PHE A 62 -8.05 0.71 -5.74
CA PHE A 62 -7.58 -0.08 -6.88
C PHE A 62 -6.55 0.67 -7.73
N ILE A 63 -6.74 1.98 -7.96
CA ILE A 63 -5.75 2.81 -8.65
C ILE A 63 -4.41 2.79 -7.89
N LEU A 64 -4.44 3.01 -6.57
CA LEU A 64 -3.24 3.02 -5.74
C LEU A 64 -2.54 1.65 -5.74
N ILE A 65 -3.29 0.55 -5.62
CA ILE A 65 -2.72 -0.81 -5.64
C ILE A 65 -2.13 -1.14 -7.00
N PHE A 66 -2.79 -0.75 -8.09
CA PHE A 66 -2.24 -0.93 -9.43
C PHE A 66 -0.90 -0.23 -9.58
N PHE A 67 -0.81 1.05 -9.22
CA PHE A 67 0.42 1.82 -9.32
C PHE A 67 1.51 1.30 -8.37
N LEU A 68 1.14 0.83 -7.17
CA LEU A 68 2.07 0.17 -6.27
C LEU A 68 2.63 -1.12 -6.89
N GLY A 69 1.78 -1.93 -7.51
CA GLY A 69 2.19 -3.14 -8.22
C GLY A 69 3.12 -2.83 -9.40
N VAL A 70 2.80 -1.81 -10.20
CA VAL A 70 3.66 -1.30 -11.28
C VAL A 70 5.02 -0.86 -10.76
N PHE A 71 5.04 -0.10 -9.66
CA PHE A 71 6.26 0.40 -9.03
C PHE A 71 7.16 -0.74 -8.54
N ILE A 72 6.59 -1.70 -7.82
CA ILE A 72 7.32 -2.88 -7.34
C ILE A 72 7.85 -3.71 -8.52
N GLY A 73 7.02 -3.94 -9.55
CA GLY A 73 7.42 -4.67 -10.75
C GLY A 73 8.58 -4.04 -11.50
N LYS A 74 8.61 -2.70 -11.56
CA LYS A 74 9.71 -1.95 -12.17
C LYS A 74 11.00 -2.08 -11.36
N ILE A 75 10.92 -1.99 -10.03
CA ILE A 75 12.10 -2.10 -9.15
C ILE A 75 12.64 -3.53 -9.10
N SER A 76 11.79 -4.53 -9.21
CA SER A 76 12.19 -5.95 -9.20
C SER A 76 12.74 -6.46 -10.54
N GLY A 77 12.80 -5.61 -11.57
CA GLY A 77 13.28 -5.99 -12.92
C GLY A 77 12.30 -6.85 -13.73
N GLY A 78 11.04 -6.96 -13.28
CA GLY A 78 9.99 -7.70 -13.98
C GLY A 78 9.20 -6.86 -14.98
N PHE A 79 8.25 -7.49 -15.67
CA PHE A 79 7.31 -6.76 -16.53
C PHE A 79 6.29 -5.98 -15.66
N TRP A 80 6.49 -4.67 -15.60
CA TRP A 80 5.79 -3.75 -14.69
C TRP A 80 4.26 -3.80 -14.82
N LEU A 81 3.73 -3.89 -16.04
CA LEU A 81 2.27 -3.89 -16.25
C LEU A 81 1.63 -5.16 -15.69
N TRP A 82 2.30 -6.30 -15.87
CA TRP A 82 1.84 -7.58 -15.31
C TRP A 82 1.88 -7.59 -13.79
N ALA A 83 2.89 -6.97 -13.18
CA ALA A 83 2.93 -6.81 -11.73
C ALA A 83 1.75 -5.95 -11.21
N GLY A 84 1.42 -4.86 -11.91
CA GLY A 84 0.24 -4.03 -11.61
C GLY A 84 -1.08 -4.79 -11.75
N LEU A 85 -1.29 -5.50 -12.86
CA LEU A 85 -2.49 -6.31 -13.08
C LEU A 85 -2.63 -7.44 -12.06
N ARG A 86 -1.52 -8.11 -11.70
CA ARG A 86 -1.50 -9.12 -10.65
C ARG A 86 -1.88 -8.53 -9.30
N ALA A 87 -1.38 -7.34 -8.96
CA ALA A 87 -1.74 -6.64 -7.74
C ALA A 87 -3.24 -6.28 -7.69
N LEU A 88 -3.81 -5.82 -8.81
CA LEU A 88 -5.26 -5.59 -8.94
C LEU A 88 -6.08 -6.87 -8.75
N LEU A 89 -5.68 -7.98 -9.37
CA LEU A 89 -6.36 -9.27 -9.19
C LEU A 89 -6.35 -9.71 -7.72
N ILE A 90 -5.22 -9.56 -7.04
CA ILE A 90 -5.11 -9.85 -5.61
C ILE A 90 -6.07 -8.95 -4.82
N ALA A 91 -6.08 -7.64 -5.09
CA ALA A 91 -6.97 -6.69 -4.41
C ALA A 91 -8.45 -7.04 -4.59
N LEU A 92 -8.85 -7.42 -5.81
CA LEU A 92 -10.23 -7.80 -6.13
C LEU A 92 -10.63 -9.07 -5.37
N ILE A 93 -9.77 -10.09 -5.36
CA ILE A 93 -10.00 -11.33 -4.59
C ILE A 93 -10.09 -11.02 -3.09
N THR A 94 -9.16 -10.22 -2.55
CA THR A 94 -9.16 -9.85 -1.13
C THR A 94 -10.40 -9.05 -0.76
N SER A 95 -10.82 -8.08 -1.58
CA SER A 95 -12.04 -7.32 -1.35
C SER A 95 -13.28 -8.21 -1.37
N LEU A 96 -13.34 -9.18 -2.27
CA LEU A 96 -14.44 -10.15 -2.33
C LEU A 96 -14.43 -11.04 -1.08
N LEU A 97 -13.26 -11.50 -0.62
CA LEU A 97 -13.14 -12.27 0.61
C LEU A 97 -13.61 -11.48 1.83
N ILE A 98 -13.20 -10.20 1.94
CA ILE A 98 -13.66 -9.31 3.02
C ILE A 98 -15.18 -9.14 2.98
N TYR A 99 -15.76 -8.95 1.80
CA TYR A 99 -17.20 -8.83 1.64
C TYR A 99 -17.93 -10.12 2.07
N VAL A 100 -17.46 -11.28 1.62
CA VAL A 100 -18.05 -12.58 1.97
C VAL A 100 -17.93 -12.85 3.47
N VAL A 101 -16.77 -12.59 4.08
CA VAL A 101 -16.57 -12.77 5.53
C VAL A 101 -17.39 -11.77 6.33
N GLY A 102 -17.52 -10.53 5.87
CA GLY A 102 -18.32 -9.50 6.54
C GLY A 102 -19.84 -9.71 6.43
N LEU A 103 -20.31 -10.61 5.56
CA LEU A 103 -21.71 -11.02 5.47
C LEU A 103 -22.08 -12.13 6.48
N VAL A 104 -21.10 -12.82 7.05
CA VAL A 104 -21.26 -13.90 8.05
C VAL A 104 -21.27 -13.31 9.45
#